data_AF-A0A383VHW7-F1
#
_entry.id   AF-A0A383VHW7-F1
#
_cell.length_a   1.000
_cell.length_b   1.000
_cell.length_c   1.000
_cell.angle_alpha   90.00
_cell.angle_beta   90.00
_cell.angle_gamma   90.00
#
_symmetry.space_group_name_H-M   'P 1'
#
loop_
_entity.id
_entity.type
_entity.pdbx_description
1 polymer ?
#
loop_
_entity_poly.entity_id
_entity_poly.type
_entity_poly.pdbx_seq_one_letter_code
_entity_poly.pdbx_strand_id
1 'polypeptide(L)'
;MGSNRGQLARAHERKEAVRQQQEFERAQIQKYYAQQRTTDAISGNMAKDEFKRHGREARERQAEQQLLEEMYVAEQQRELSAVAAAEADALAAALSRKMQMQEASSKEVQRLREESAELRELAEKIRAARVNKERSLQLQEKAALVAQEAEYDRVYDKVMMQQDCEGLAAQQAAEAARREAGKLGMQVLKQQMQERLELQRCAEAEFARERALVDEVVARIQAEDRMELQSRRCKQAETKGYIENFLREQEDAKAAARAAARAEEQRIQDYWAMVAQRDAEEAARKAARKDAADRIYDQLRLEQEAALRAKEEEEYLIDLMHEEEMAEKRRHDAEAAAAKREASKREMMAANEAMLRLKAEREAAQRAEEEAFRQSMMAKFAEDDRLEQLNAQKRRLKVAEHKRAVDRMLEEERERYEDARRAEEAETAARQAAEAARAAIIADERRKLLLQAADLVEFLPPGAVKDRQELELMRQHAAAAAKQQQSGRF
;
A
#
# COMPACT_ATOMS: atom_id res chain seq x y z
N MET A 1 115.88 -3.43 -134.01
CA MET A 1 114.69 -3.93 -134.76
C MET A 1 113.99 -4.97 -133.89
N GLY A 2 113.27 -5.99 -134.42
CA GLY A 2 112.73 -7.06 -133.55
C GLY A 2 111.55 -7.88 -134.08
N SER A 3 110.36 -7.30 -134.05
CA SER A 3 109.18 -7.87 -133.36
C SER A 3 108.41 -9.09 -133.96
N ASN A 4 108.92 -9.80 -134.96
CA ASN A 4 108.15 -10.75 -135.83
C ASN A 4 107.52 -12.05 -135.18
N ARG A 5 107.00 -12.99 -136.01
CA ARG A 5 106.49 -14.39 -135.74
C ARG A 5 105.10 -14.56 -135.01
N GLY A 6 104.70 -15.80 -134.65
CA GLY A 6 103.72 -16.08 -133.56
C GLY A 6 102.25 -16.52 -133.81
N GLN A 7 101.76 -16.81 -135.02
CA GLN A 7 100.33 -16.53 -135.33
C GLN A 7 99.18 -17.55 -135.06
N LEU A 8 99.20 -18.82 -135.52
CA LEU A 8 97.96 -19.46 -136.03
C LEU A 8 96.95 -20.12 -135.03
N ALA A 9 97.24 -21.25 -134.38
CA ALA A 9 96.28 -22.20 -133.72
C ALA A 9 95.27 -21.63 -132.70
N ARG A 10 95.48 -20.36 -132.32
CA ARG A 10 94.58 -19.42 -131.66
C ARG A 10 93.11 -19.40 -132.16
N ALA A 11 92.71 -20.17 -133.17
CA ALA A 11 91.37 -20.13 -133.77
C ALA A 11 90.29 -20.87 -132.94
N HIS A 12 90.54 -22.08 -132.44
CA HIS A 12 89.51 -22.84 -131.68
C HIS A 12 89.31 -22.30 -130.27
N GLU A 13 90.41 -22.13 -129.53
CA GLU A 13 90.37 -21.77 -128.11
C GLU A 13 89.72 -20.39 -127.88
N ARG A 14 89.60 -19.55 -128.93
CA ARG A 14 88.70 -18.39 -128.95
C ARG A 14 87.25 -18.74 -128.66
N LYS A 15 86.66 -19.79 -129.24
CA LYS A 15 85.22 -20.08 -129.07
C LYS A 15 84.90 -20.54 -127.64
N GLU A 16 85.74 -21.40 -127.06
CA GLU A 16 85.62 -21.78 -125.63
C GLU A 16 85.91 -20.58 -124.71
N ALA A 17 86.98 -19.82 -124.96
CA ALA A 17 87.28 -18.60 -124.21
C ALA A 17 86.15 -17.57 -124.31
N VAL A 18 85.49 -17.42 -125.46
CA VAL A 18 84.33 -16.54 -125.66
C VAL A 18 83.13 -17.00 -124.84
N ARG A 19 82.85 -18.31 -124.73
CA ARG A 19 81.76 -18.80 -123.88
C ARG A 19 82.05 -18.56 -122.39
N GLN A 20 83.27 -18.85 -121.95
CA GLN A 20 83.70 -18.62 -120.57
C GLN A 20 83.73 -17.11 -120.24
N GLN A 21 84.11 -16.25 -121.18
CA GLN A 21 83.99 -14.78 -121.07
C GLN A 21 82.52 -14.35 -120.91
N GLN A 22 81.60 -14.86 -121.74
CA GLN A 22 80.17 -14.54 -121.65
C GLN A 22 79.51 -15.03 -120.34
N GLU A 23 79.88 -16.21 -119.83
CA GLU A 23 79.43 -16.71 -118.54
C GLU A 23 79.99 -15.87 -117.38
N PHE A 24 81.27 -15.49 -117.44
CA PHE A 24 81.91 -14.59 -116.48
C PHE A 24 81.24 -13.21 -116.45
N GLU A 25 81.00 -12.60 -117.61
CA GLU A 25 80.27 -11.33 -117.74
C GLU A 25 78.85 -11.41 -117.14
N ARG A 26 78.10 -12.47 -117.45
CA ARG A 26 76.76 -12.69 -116.86
C ARG A 26 76.81 -12.86 -115.34
N ALA A 27 77.81 -13.59 -114.81
CA ALA A 27 77.99 -13.76 -113.37
C ALA A 27 78.37 -12.45 -112.67
N GLN A 28 79.18 -11.59 -113.29
CA GLN A 28 79.47 -10.24 -112.78
C GLN A 28 78.20 -9.37 -112.75
N ILE A 29 77.39 -9.39 -113.82
CA ILE A 29 76.11 -8.67 -113.89
C ILE A 29 75.13 -9.16 -112.82
N GLN A 30 75.02 -10.48 -112.59
CA GLN A 30 74.17 -11.04 -111.53
C GLN A 30 74.66 -10.65 -110.13
N LYS A 31 75.98 -10.65 -109.87
CA LYS A 31 76.56 -10.17 -108.61
C LYS A 31 76.25 -8.69 -108.38
N TYR A 32 76.40 -7.86 -109.42
CA TYR A 32 76.07 -6.44 -109.38
C TYR A 32 74.60 -6.21 -109.01
N TYR A 33 73.64 -6.85 -109.70
CA TYR A 33 72.22 -6.71 -109.36
C TYR A 33 71.83 -7.32 -108.01
N ALA A 34 72.50 -8.38 -107.55
CA ALA A 34 72.30 -8.92 -106.21
C ALA A 34 72.78 -7.94 -105.12
N GLN A 35 73.95 -7.34 -105.31
CA GLN A 35 74.47 -6.27 -104.46
C GLN A 35 73.54 -5.05 -104.47
N GLN A 36 73.05 -4.65 -105.66
CA GLN A 36 72.11 -3.55 -105.80
C GLN A 36 70.80 -3.81 -105.03
N ARG A 37 70.21 -5.01 -105.14
CA ARG A 37 69.03 -5.39 -104.35
C ARG A 37 69.27 -5.36 -102.84
N THR A 38 70.47 -5.77 -102.37
CA THR A 38 70.79 -5.66 -100.95
C THR A 38 70.99 -4.22 -100.50
N THR A 39 71.61 -3.35 -101.31
CA THR A 39 71.76 -1.93 -100.98
C THR A 39 70.42 -1.19 -101.03
N ASP A 40 69.53 -1.53 -101.96
CA ASP A 40 68.17 -0.99 -102.04
C ASP A 40 67.34 -1.41 -100.81
N ALA A 41 67.46 -2.66 -100.37
CA ALA A 41 66.80 -3.15 -99.15
C ALA A 41 67.36 -2.48 -97.88
N ILE A 42 68.68 -2.23 -97.81
CA ILE A 42 69.29 -1.46 -96.71
C ILE A 42 68.76 -0.02 -96.75
N SER A 43 68.75 0.65 -97.90
CA SER A 43 68.24 2.01 -98.08
C SER A 43 66.76 2.14 -97.66
N GLY A 44 65.92 1.21 -98.10
CA GLY A 44 64.50 1.14 -97.71
C GLY A 44 64.27 0.84 -96.22
N ASN A 45 65.25 0.24 -95.53
CA ASN A 45 65.23 0.06 -94.08
C ASN A 45 65.77 1.29 -93.34
N MET A 46 66.75 2.02 -93.88
CA MET A 46 67.25 3.29 -93.31
C MET A 46 66.11 4.30 -93.13
N ALA A 47 65.26 4.50 -94.16
CA ALA A 47 64.10 5.39 -94.06
C ALA A 47 63.07 4.94 -92.99
N LYS A 48 62.89 3.62 -92.81
CA LYS A 48 62.03 3.07 -91.74
C LYS A 48 62.65 3.26 -90.36
N ASP A 49 63.97 3.16 -90.25
CA ASP A 49 64.67 3.33 -88.99
C ASP A 49 64.78 4.81 -88.59
N GLU A 50 64.87 5.74 -89.55
CA GLU A 50 64.67 7.18 -89.33
C GLU A 50 63.26 7.49 -88.81
N PHE A 51 62.22 6.94 -89.44
CA PHE A 51 60.84 7.08 -88.95
C PHE A 51 60.66 6.50 -87.53
N LYS A 52 61.28 5.35 -87.23
CA LYS A 52 61.28 4.78 -85.87
C LYS A 52 62.08 5.63 -84.88
N ARG A 53 63.19 6.27 -85.29
CA ARG A 53 63.97 7.18 -84.42
C ARG A 53 63.14 8.39 -84.04
N HIS A 54 62.56 9.09 -85.01
CA HIS A 54 61.64 10.20 -84.74
C HIS A 54 60.41 9.75 -83.91
N GLY A 55 59.88 8.55 -84.17
CA GLY A 55 58.79 7.99 -83.37
C GLY A 55 59.18 7.59 -81.93
N ARG A 56 60.45 7.29 -81.64
CA ARG A 56 60.97 7.09 -80.29
C ARG A 56 61.21 8.43 -79.60
N GLU A 57 61.90 9.33 -80.26
CA GLU A 57 62.20 10.68 -79.78
C GLU A 57 60.89 11.44 -79.45
N ALA A 58 59.84 11.30 -80.26
CA ALA A 58 58.53 11.87 -79.96
C ALA A 58 57.87 11.25 -78.72
N ARG A 59 58.05 9.95 -78.47
CA ARG A 59 57.54 9.29 -77.25
C ARG A 59 58.35 9.66 -76.01
N GLU A 60 59.67 9.80 -76.15
CA GLU A 60 60.56 10.24 -75.08
C GLU A 60 60.20 11.67 -74.66
N ARG A 61 60.03 12.61 -75.61
CA ARG A 61 59.51 13.95 -75.32
C ARG A 61 58.10 13.94 -74.71
N GLN A 62 57.21 13.05 -75.15
CA GLN A 62 55.87 12.90 -74.56
C GLN A 62 55.94 12.37 -73.12
N ALA A 63 56.82 11.43 -72.83
CA ALA A 63 57.03 10.91 -71.48
C ALA A 63 57.67 11.96 -70.55
N GLU A 64 58.61 12.77 -71.06
CA GLU A 64 59.16 13.93 -70.34
C GLU A 64 58.06 14.97 -70.04
N GLN A 65 57.20 15.28 -71.01
CA GLN A 65 56.05 16.18 -70.82
C GLN A 65 55.08 15.63 -69.78
N GLN A 66 54.71 14.35 -69.87
CA GLN A 66 53.83 13.70 -68.89
C GLN A 66 54.43 13.71 -67.48
N LEU A 67 55.73 13.43 -67.32
CA LEU A 67 56.41 13.51 -66.03
C LEU A 67 56.38 14.92 -65.44
N LEU A 68 56.60 15.96 -66.27
CA LEU A 68 56.54 17.36 -65.85
C LEU A 68 55.10 17.77 -65.47
N GLU A 69 54.10 17.32 -66.22
CA GLU A 69 52.68 17.53 -65.91
C GLU A 69 52.28 16.83 -64.59
N GLU A 70 52.70 15.58 -64.39
CA GLU A 70 52.49 14.83 -63.14
C GLU A 70 53.15 15.51 -61.93
N MET A 71 54.41 15.98 -62.08
CA MET A 71 55.10 16.73 -61.04
C MET A 71 54.38 18.04 -60.71
N TYR A 72 53.94 18.79 -61.72
CA TYR A 72 53.21 20.05 -61.54
C TYR A 72 51.85 19.83 -60.87
N VAL A 73 51.09 18.82 -61.29
CA VAL A 73 49.81 18.46 -60.64
C VAL A 73 50.03 17.99 -59.21
N ALA A 74 51.09 17.23 -58.93
CA ALA A 74 51.43 16.81 -57.57
C ALA A 74 51.84 17.99 -56.66
N GLU A 75 52.52 19.00 -57.20
CA GLU A 75 52.85 20.24 -56.50
C GLU A 75 51.58 21.06 -56.22
N GLN A 76 50.73 21.29 -57.22
CA GLN A 76 49.43 21.95 -57.05
C GLN A 76 48.54 21.22 -56.02
N GLN A 77 48.51 19.88 -56.03
CA GLN A 77 47.75 19.10 -55.04
C GLN A 77 48.31 19.26 -53.62
N ARG A 78 49.63 19.40 -53.46
CA ARG A 78 50.26 19.69 -52.16
C ARG A 78 49.93 21.09 -51.68
N GLU A 79 49.96 22.10 -52.56
CA GLU A 79 49.56 23.46 -52.22
C GLU A 79 48.09 23.54 -51.82
N LEU A 80 47.18 22.97 -52.61
CA LEU A 80 45.74 22.90 -52.30
C LEU A 80 45.48 22.16 -50.99
N SER A 81 46.19 21.05 -50.72
CA SER A 81 46.10 20.30 -49.46
C SER A 81 46.61 21.12 -48.27
N ALA A 82 47.72 21.86 -48.44
CA ALA A 82 48.25 22.74 -47.41
C ALA A 82 47.32 23.92 -47.09
N VAL A 83 46.71 24.54 -48.12
CA VAL A 83 45.68 25.57 -47.93
C VAL A 83 44.46 25.01 -47.21
N ALA A 84 43.94 23.85 -47.65
CA ALA A 84 42.79 23.21 -47.00
C ALA A 84 43.07 22.82 -45.54
N ALA A 85 44.28 22.38 -45.22
CA ALA A 85 44.71 22.11 -43.84
C ALA A 85 44.77 23.40 -43.00
N ALA A 86 45.35 24.48 -43.53
CA ALA A 86 45.41 25.77 -42.84
C ALA A 86 44.01 26.39 -42.61
N GLU A 87 43.10 26.25 -43.57
CA GLU A 87 41.69 26.65 -43.41
C GLU A 87 40.97 25.79 -42.37
N ALA A 88 41.19 24.47 -42.36
CA ALA A 88 40.63 23.57 -41.36
C ALA A 88 41.12 23.90 -39.94
N ASP A 89 42.41 24.18 -39.76
CA ASP A 89 42.99 24.60 -38.48
C ASP A 89 42.44 25.97 -38.03
N ALA A 90 42.30 26.92 -38.95
CA ALA A 90 41.71 28.23 -38.67
C ALA A 90 40.22 28.12 -38.25
N LEU A 91 39.45 27.25 -38.93
CA LEU A 91 38.06 26.94 -38.58
C LEU A 91 37.97 26.24 -37.22
N ALA A 92 38.82 25.26 -36.95
CA ALA A 92 38.89 24.56 -35.67
C ALA A 92 39.24 25.52 -34.51
N ALA A 93 40.18 26.44 -34.72
CA ALA A 93 40.52 27.49 -33.76
C ALA A 93 39.36 28.48 -33.55
N ALA A 94 38.67 28.90 -34.61
CA ALA A 94 37.51 29.80 -34.52
C ALA A 94 36.33 29.14 -33.78
N LEU A 95 36.03 27.87 -34.07
CA LEU A 95 35.03 27.07 -33.36
C LEU A 95 35.40 26.89 -31.89
N SER A 96 36.67 26.56 -31.60
CA SER A 96 37.17 26.42 -30.23
C SER A 96 37.03 27.71 -29.43
N ARG A 97 37.38 28.88 -30.02
CA ARG A 97 37.16 30.19 -29.40
C ARG A 97 35.68 30.48 -29.13
N LYS A 98 34.80 30.14 -30.08
CA LYS A 98 33.35 30.31 -29.92
C LYS A 98 32.80 29.42 -28.80
N MET A 99 33.24 28.16 -28.71
CA MET A 99 32.87 27.25 -27.62
C MET A 99 33.40 27.74 -26.27
N GLN A 100 34.65 28.18 -26.19
CA GLN A 100 35.22 28.77 -24.97
C GLN A 100 34.46 30.03 -24.51
N MET A 101 34.02 30.89 -25.43
CA MET A 101 33.19 32.06 -25.10
C MET A 101 31.78 31.65 -24.60
N GLN A 102 31.18 30.61 -25.18
CA GLN A 102 29.91 30.04 -24.70
C GLN A 102 30.08 29.38 -23.32
N GLU A 103 31.16 28.65 -23.09
CA GLU A 103 31.49 28.08 -21.79
C GLU A 103 31.76 29.16 -20.73
N ALA A 104 32.49 30.22 -21.08
CA ALA A 104 32.76 31.34 -20.16
C ALA A 104 31.45 32.03 -19.75
N SER A 105 30.59 32.36 -20.71
CA SER A 105 29.29 33.00 -20.43
C SER A 105 28.31 32.09 -19.67
N SER A 106 28.30 30.79 -19.94
CA SER A 106 27.48 29.82 -19.17
C SER A 106 28.01 29.59 -17.75
N LYS A 107 29.34 29.54 -17.56
CA LYS A 107 29.98 29.50 -16.22
C LYS A 107 29.74 30.79 -15.45
N GLU A 108 29.77 31.96 -16.10
CA GLU A 108 29.42 33.24 -15.47
C GLU A 108 27.95 33.28 -15.03
N VAL A 109 27.02 32.86 -15.90
CA VAL A 109 25.60 32.69 -15.56
C VAL A 109 25.41 31.71 -14.39
N GLN A 110 26.13 30.58 -14.38
CA GLN A 110 26.08 29.64 -13.26
C GLN A 110 26.57 30.28 -11.96
N ARG A 111 27.73 30.96 -11.99
CA ARG A 111 28.29 31.67 -10.83
C ARG A 111 27.31 32.71 -10.28
N LEU A 112 26.66 33.47 -11.17
CA LEU A 112 25.65 34.47 -10.78
C LEU A 112 24.37 33.84 -10.21
N ARG A 113 23.94 32.66 -10.70
CA ARG A 113 22.82 31.90 -10.11
C ARG A 113 23.14 31.38 -8.70
N GLU A 114 24.38 31.04 -8.43
CA GLU A 114 24.85 30.56 -7.12
C GLU A 114 25.10 31.73 -6.15
N GLU A 115 25.73 32.82 -6.60
CA GLU A 115 26.01 34.01 -5.79
C GLU A 115 24.72 34.80 -5.46
N SER A 116 23.86 35.06 -6.45
CA SER A 116 22.69 35.93 -6.30
C SER A 116 21.61 35.34 -5.38
N ALA A 117 21.32 36.04 -4.28
CA ALA A 117 20.24 35.69 -3.36
C ALA A 117 18.87 35.70 -4.06
N GLU A 118 18.60 36.68 -4.94
CA GLU A 118 17.31 36.78 -5.64
C GLU A 118 17.01 35.56 -6.53
N LEU A 119 18.04 35.05 -7.21
CA LEU A 119 17.90 33.88 -8.09
C LEU A 119 17.74 32.59 -7.27
N ARG A 120 18.44 32.47 -6.13
CA ARG A 120 18.27 31.36 -5.19
C ARG A 120 16.87 31.33 -4.57
N GLU A 121 16.39 32.45 -4.04
CA GLU A 121 15.02 32.57 -3.52
C GLU A 121 13.96 32.25 -4.57
N LEU A 122 14.14 32.75 -5.80
CA LEU A 122 13.21 32.43 -6.89
C LEU A 122 13.25 30.94 -7.23
N ALA A 123 14.43 30.33 -7.31
CA ALA A 123 14.56 28.89 -7.54
C ALA A 123 13.91 28.07 -6.42
N GLU A 124 14.00 28.50 -5.16
CA GLU A 124 13.31 27.89 -4.02
C GLU A 124 11.79 28.02 -4.12
N LYS A 125 11.29 29.22 -4.46
CA LYS A 125 9.86 29.46 -4.70
C LYS A 125 9.33 28.61 -5.87
N ILE A 126 10.11 28.41 -6.94
CA ILE A 126 9.79 27.50 -8.05
C ILE A 126 9.83 26.02 -7.60
N ARG A 127 10.81 25.61 -6.79
CA ARG A 127 10.85 24.26 -6.20
C ARG A 127 9.62 23.99 -5.32
N ALA A 128 9.23 24.94 -4.47
CA ALA A 128 8.02 24.86 -3.67
C ALA A 128 6.75 24.76 -4.55
N ALA A 129 6.70 25.50 -5.67
CA ALA A 129 5.59 25.40 -6.63
C ALA A 129 5.49 24.02 -7.30
N ARG A 130 6.62 23.36 -7.61
CA ARG A 130 6.64 21.97 -8.10
C ARG A 130 6.09 20.99 -7.07
N VAL A 131 6.56 21.08 -5.83
CA VAL A 131 6.05 20.25 -4.70
C VAL A 131 4.56 20.51 -4.45
N ASN A 132 4.09 21.75 -4.56
CA ASN A 132 2.66 22.08 -4.45
C ASN A 132 1.83 21.46 -5.58
N LYS A 133 2.33 21.46 -6.82
CA LYS A 133 1.70 20.79 -7.97
C LYS A 133 1.64 19.27 -7.77
N GLU A 134 2.76 18.65 -7.39
CA GLU A 134 2.82 17.21 -7.07
C GLU A 134 1.86 16.84 -5.94
N ARG A 135 1.81 17.62 -4.86
CA ARG A 135 0.85 17.45 -3.77
C ARG A 135 -0.60 17.59 -4.23
N SER A 136 -0.90 18.51 -5.15
CA SER A 136 -2.25 18.65 -5.71
C SER A 136 -2.68 17.44 -6.53
N LEU A 137 -1.75 16.84 -7.29
CA LEU A 137 -1.98 15.61 -8.04
C LEU A 137 -2.17 14.42 -7.09
N GLN A 138 -1.33 14.27 -6.07
CA GLN A 138 -1.48 13.24 -5.03
C GLN A 138 -2.83 13.33 -4.30
N LEU A 139 -3.34 14.54 -4.06
CA LEU A 139 -4.66 14.74 -3.47
C LEU A 139 -5.79 14.34 -4.43
N GLN A 140 -5.65 14.60 -5.73
CA GLN A 140 -6.60 14.15 -6.76
C GLN A 140 -6.58 12.63 -6.92
N GLU A 141 -5.39 12.01 -6.96
CA GLU A 141 -5.20 10.56 -6.98
C GLU A 141 -5.82 9.90 -5.75
N LYS A 142 -5.55 10.43 -4.54
CA LYS A 142 -6.17 9.93 -3.31
C LYS A 142 -7.70 10.08 -3.34
N ALA A 143 -8.22 11.20 -3.84
CA ALA A 143 -9.67 11.38 -3.97
C ALA A 143 -10.29 10.38 -4.97
N ALA A 144 -9.60 10.08 -6.08
CA ALA A 144 -10.02 9.08 -7.04
C ALA A 144 -9.99 7.65 -6.45
N LEU A 145 -8.96 7.30 -5.67
CA LEU A 145 -8.89 6.03 -4.94
C LEU A 145 -10.02 5.89 -3.92
N VAL A 146 -10.26 6.90 -3.09
CA VAL A 146 -11.38 6.89 -2.11
C VAL A 146 -12.74 6.80 -2.81
N ALA A 147 -12.91 7.45 -3.96
CA ALA A 147 -14.13 7.30 -4.76
C ALA A 147 -14.28 5.87 -5.32
N GLN A 148 -13.18 5.26 -5.77
CA GLN A 148 -13.16 3.88 -6.26
C GLN A 148 -13.45 2.87 -5.14
N GLU A 149 -12.83 3.03 -3.96
CA GLU A 149 -13.10 2.25 -2.74
C GLU A 149 -14.59 2.35 -2.37
N ALA A 150 -15.17 3.55 -2.34
CA ALA A 150 -16.58 3.75 -2.06
C ALA A 150 -17.53 3.09 -3.08
N GLU A 151 -17.15 2.97 -4.36
CA GLU A 151 -17.94 2.19 -5.33
C GLU A 151 -17.77 0.68 -5.11
N TYR A 152 -16.59 0.19 -4.72
CA TYR A 152 -16.40 -1.21 -4.34
C TYR A 152 -17.23 -1.58 -3.11
N ASP A 153 -17.22 -0.76 -2.07
CA ASP A 153 -18.01 -0.97 -0.85
C ASP A 153 -19.52 -1.03 -1.18
N ARG A 154 -20.02 -0.09 -1.99
CA ARG A 154 -21.43 -0.12 -2.47
C ARG A 154 -21.79 -1.35 -3.29
N VAL A 155 -20.85 -1.96 -4.00
CA VAL A 155 -21.07 -3.22 -4.72
C VAL A 155 -21.04 -4.40 -3.75
N TYR A 156 -20.11 -4.39 -2.80
CA TYR A 156 -20.00 -5.41 -1.75
C TYR A 156 -21.26 -5.45 -0.86
N ASP A 157 -21.73 -4.30 -0.38
CA ASP A 157 -22.96 -4.15 0.40
C ASP A 157 -24.18 -4.71 -0.34
N LYS A 158 -24.28 -4.48 -1.67
CA LYS A 158 -25.37 -5.04 -2.48
C LYS A 158 -25.32 -6.57 -2.55
N VAL A 159 -24.12 -7.16 -2.66
CA VAL A 159 -23.95 -8.62 -2.69
C VAL A 159 -24.26 -9.22 -1.31
N MET A 160 -23.80 -8.59 -0.22
CA MET A 160 -24.14 -9.02 1.14
C MET A 160 -25.64 -8.95 1.40
N MET A 161 -26.29 -7.83 1.06
CA MET A 161 -27.75 -7.68 1.19
C MET A 161 -28.53 -8.70 0.34
N GLN A 162 -28.04 -9.06 -0.85
CA GLN A 162 -28.62 -10.14 -1.65
C GLN A 162 -28.51 -11.50 -0.95
N GLN A 163 -27.33 -11.84 -0.42
CA GLN A 163 -27.12 -13.10 0.33
C GLN A 163 -27.96 -13.17 1.60
N ASP A 164 -28.09 -12.05 2.33
CA ASP A 164 -28.95 -11.97 3.52
C ASP A 164 -30.44 -12.14 3.14
N CYS A 165 -30.91 -11.51 2.06
CA CYS A 165 -32.26 -11.70 1.54
C CYS A 165 -32.52 -13.14 1.08
N GLU A 166 -31.57 -13.78 0.40
CA GLU A 166 -31.66 -15.18 -0.03
C GLU A 166 -31.69 -16.13 1.19
N GLY A 167 -30.84 -15.89 2.19
CA GLY A 167 -30.81 -16.65 3.43
C GLY A 167 -32.12 -16.53 4.22
N LEU A 168 -32.68 -15.32 4.29
CA LEU A 168 -33.95 -15.07 4.99
C LEU A 168 -35.14 -15.67 4.22
N ALA A 169 -35.14 -15.63 2.88
CA ALA A 169 -36.10 -16.34 2.04
C ALA A 169 -36.02 -17.87 2.21
N ALA A 170 -34.81 -18.44 2.30
CA ALA A 170 -34.60 -19.86 2.56
C ALA A 170 -35.11 -20.28 3.95
N GLN A 171 -34.91 -19.45 4.98
CA GLN A 171 -35.49 -19.67 6.31
C GLN A 171 -37.02 -19.65 6.28
N GLN A 172 -37.63 -18.67 5.61
CA GLN A 172 -39.09 -18.60 5.44
C GLN A 172 -39.65 -19.82 4.69
N ALA A 173 -38.97 -20.28 3.64
CA ALA A 173 -39.35 -21.49 2.91
C ALA A 173 -39.25 -22.75 3.78
N ALA A 174 -38.20 -22.88 4.59
CA ALA A 174 -38.04 -23.99 5.53
C ALA A 174 -39.12 -23.98 6.63
N GLU A 175 -39.50 -22.81 7.15
CA GLU A 175 -40.64 -22.68 8.05
C GLU A 175 -41.98 -23.04 7.39
N ALA A 176 -42.21 -22.58 6.16
CA ALA A 176 -43.42 -22.93 5.41
C ALA A 176 -43.53 -24.45 5.22
N ALA A 177 -42.45 -25.11 4.78
CA ALA A 177 -42.39 -26.57 4.65
C ALA A 177 -42.66 -27.30 5.98
N ARG A 178 -42.11 -26.81 7.10
CA ARG A 178 -42.42 -27.35 8.44
C ARG A 178 -43.90 -27.18 8.81
N ARG A 179 -44.50 -26.02 8.51
CA ARG A 179 -45.94 -25.76 8.74
C ARG A 179 -46.82 -26.68 7.88
N GLU A 180 -46.43 -26.96 6.65
CA GLU A 180 -47.15 -27.89 5.76
C GLU A 180 -47.02 -29.34 6.22
N ALA A 181 -45.81 -29.79 6.58
CA ALA A 181 -45.61 -31.11 7.20
C ALA A 181 -46.44 -31.27 8.49
N GLY A 182 -46.54 -30.22 9.32
CA GLY A 182 -47.40 -30.19 10.50
C GLY A 182 -48.91 -30.30 10.16
N LYS A 183 -49.37 -29.64 9.09
CA LYS A 183 -50.76 -29.78 8.61
C LYS A 183 -51.05 -31.21 8.12
N LEU A 184 -50.11 -31.82 7.38
CA LEU A 184 -50.24 -33.20 6.90
C LEU A 184 -50.26 -34.19 8.08
N GLY A 185 -49.37 -34.04 9.07
CA GLY A 185 -49.40 -34.83 10.30
C GLY A 185 -50.72 -34.70 11.08
N MET A 186 -51.28 -33.49 11.14
CA MET A 186 -52.60 -33.24 11.75
C MET A 186 -53.75 -33.90 10.96
N GLN A 187 -53.66 -34.00 9.63
CA GLN A 187 -54.65 -34.71 8.82
C GLN A 187 -54.59 -36.23 9.06
N VAL A 188 -53.40 -36.82 9.12
CA VAL A 188 -53.20 -38.23 9.47
C VAL A 188 -53.73 -38.54 10.86
N LEU A 189 -53.45 -37.70 11.86
CA LEU A 189 -53.97 -37.88 13.22
C LEU A 189 -55.52 -37.82 13.26
N LYS A 190 -56.15 -36.95 12.46
CA LYS A 190 -57.61 -36.92 12.33
C LYS A 190 -58.18 -38.19 11.71
N GLN A 191 -57.52 -38.76 10.70
CA GLN A 191 -57.90 -40.03 10.10
C GLN A 191 -57.82 -41.17 11.13
N GLN A 192 -56.70 -41.27 11.87
CA GLN A 192 -56.55 -42.27 12.95
C GLN A 192 -57.61 -42.14 14.06
N MET A 193 -58.05 -40.91 14.37
CA MET A 193 -59.15 -40.68 15.31
C MET A 193 -60.52 -41.09 14.75
N GLN A 194 -60.75 -40.93 13.44
CA GLN A 194 -61.96 -41.42 12.76
C GLN A 194 -61.98 -42.95 12.71
N GLU A 195 -60.88 -43.59 12.32
CA GLU A 195 -60.72 -45.06 12.33
C GLU A 195 -60.98 -45.65 13.74
N ARG A 196 -60.47 -44.99 14.79
CA ARG A 196 -60.75 -45.38 16.20
C ARG A 196 -62.24 -45.25 16.58
N LEU A 197 -62.92 -44.19 16.13
CA LEU A 197 -64.35 -44.00 16.35
C LEU A 197 -65.19 -45.05 15.59
N GLU A 198 -64.78 -45.44 14.39
CA GLU A 198 -65.41 -46.52 13.63
C GLU A 198 -65.21 -47.88 14.28
N LEU A 199 -64.00 -48.18 14.75
CA LEU A 199 -63.70 -49.38 15.55
C LEU A 199 -64.57 -49.45 16.83
N GLN A 200 -64.73 -48.32 17.54
CA GLN A 200 -65.60 -48.23 18.71
C GLN A 200 -67.06 -48.53 18.36
N ARG A 201 -67.59 -47.95 17.27
CA ARG A 201 -68.96 -48.24 16.79
C ARG A 201 -69.17 -49.70 16.41
N CYS A 202 -68.18 -50.34 15.80
CA CYS A 202 -68.24 -51.77 15.50
C CYS A 202 -68.27 -52.60 16.79
N ALA A 203 -67.43 -52.29 17.77
CA ALA A 203 -67.44 -52.97 19.08
C ALA A 203 -68.74 -52.76 19.86
N GLU A 204 -69.34 -51.55 19.82
CA GLU A 204 -70.67 -51.29 20.39
C GLU A 204 -71.77 -52.12 19.71
N ALA A 205 -71.70 -52.29 18.39
CA ALA A 205 -72.64 -53.11 17.63
C ALA A 205 -72.49 -54.62 17.92
N GLU A 206 -71.26 -55.10 18.16
CA GLU A 206 -71.00 -56.47 18.59
C GLU A 206 -71.48 -56.70 20.02
N PHE A 207 -71.17 -55.79 20.96
CA PHE A 207 -71.69 -55.86 22.33
C PHE A 207 -73.22 -55.83 22.40
N ALA A 208 -73.89 -55.05 21.53
CA ALA A 208 -75.35 -55.06 21.42
C ALA A 208 -75.91 -56.41 20.94
N ARG A 209 -75.20 -57.13 20.04
CA ARG A 209 -75.58 -58.48 19.60
C ARG A 209 -75.35 -59.51 20.71
N GLU A 210 -74.20 -59.46 21.38
CA GLU A 210 -73.90 -60.34 22.51
C GLU A 210 -74.92 -60.17 23.64
N ARG A 211 -75.25 -58.92 23.97
CA ARG A 211 -76.29 -58.61 24.97
C ARG A 211 -77.66 -59.17 24.56
N ALA A 212 -78.08 -59.00 23.31
CA ALA A 212 -79.36 -59.55 22.84
C ALA A 212 -79.39 -61.09 22.95
N LEU A 213 -78.28 -61.76 22.66
CA LEU A 213 -78.13 -63.22 22.83
C LEU A 213 -78.17 -63.62 24.32
N VAL A 214 -77.52 -62.87 25.21
CA VAL A 214 -77.58 -63.11 26.66
C VAL A 214 -79.00 -62.89 27.19
N ASP A 215 -79.69 -61.84 26.77
CA ASP A 215 -81.08 -61.56 27.14
C ASP A 215 -82.03 -62.67 26.65
N GLU A 216 -81.78 -63.27 25.47
CA GLU A 216 -82.50 -64.46 24.97
C GLU A 216 -82.25 -65.70 25.85
N VAL A 217 -81.00 -65.97 26.23
CA VAL A 217 -80.64 -67.07 27.14
C VAL A 217 -81.29 -66.89 28.52
N VAL A 218 -81.30 -65.67 29.06
CA VAL A 218 -81.96 -65.35 30.34
C VAL A 218 -83.47 -65.52 30.24
N ALA A 219 -84.10 -65.09 29.14
CA ALA A 219 -85.53 -65.30 28.91
C ALA A 219 -85.89 -66.80 28.83
N ARG A 220 -85.02 -67.61 28.22
CA ARG A 220 -85.17 -69.06 28.15
C ARG A 220 -85.05 -69.73 29.53
N ILE A 221 -84.05 -69.35 30.33
CA ILE A 221 -83.91 -69.83 31.72
C ILE A 221 -85.15 -69.46 32.54
N GLN A 222 -85.65 -68.22 32.45
CA GLN A 222 -86.87 -67.81 33.15
C GLN A 222 -88.12 -68.56 32.69
N ALA A 223 -88.18 -69.02 31.43
CA ALA A 223 -89.27 -69.85 30.94
C ALA A 223 -89.16 -71.29 31.51
N GLU A 224 -87.96 -71.86 31.52
CA GLU A 224 -87.67 -73.18 32.11
C GLU A 224 -87.96 -73.18 33.62
N ASP A 225 -87.52 -72.16 34.37
CA ASP A 225 -87.83 -71.94 35.80
C ASP A 225 -89.34 -71.83 36.07
N ARG A 226 -90.11 -71.17 35.19
CA ARG A 226 -91.58 -71.08 35.32
C ARG A 226 -92.24 -72.44 35.15
N MET A 227 -91.79 -73.24 34.19
CA MET A 227 -92.29 -74.60 33.96
C MET A 227 -91.93 -75.55 35.10
N GLU A 228 -90.72 -75.41 35.67
CA GLU A 228 -90.32 -76.16 36.86
C GLU A 228 -91.12 -75.72 38.09
N LEU A 229 -91.36 -74.43 38.29
CA LEU A 229 -92.18 -73.90 39.39
C LEU A 229 -93.63 -74.39 39.31
N GLN A 230 -94.23 -74.45 38.12
CA GLN A 230 -95.57 -75.03 37.93
C GLN A 230 -95.57 -76.54 38.24
N SER A 231 -94.57 -77.28 37.76
CA SER A 231 -94.40 -78.71 38.06
C SER A 231 -94.21 -78.98 39.56
N ARG A 232 -93.44 -78.12 40.25
CA ARG A 232 -93.30 -78.14 41.71
C ARG A 232 -94.60 -77.78 42.41
N ARG A 233 -95.40 -76.83 41.91
CA ARG A 233 -96.71 -76.47 42.49
C ARG A 233 -97.72 -77.61 42.41
N CYS A 234 -97.78 -78.36 41.30
CA CYS A 234 -98.65 -79.55 41.20
C CYS A 234 -98.23 -80.62 42.22
N LYS A 235 -96.93 -80.97 42.28
CA LYS A 235 -96.40 -81.91 43.28
C LYS A 235 -96.58 -81.41 44.73
N GLN A 236 -96.54 -80.10 44.95
CA GLN A 236 -96.86 -79.46 46.25
C GLN A 236 -98.35 -79.52 46.59
N ALA A 237 -99.27 -79.52 45.61
CA ALA A 237 -100.69 -79.69 45.87
C ALA A 237 -101.01 -81.15 46.24
N GLU A 238 -100.44 -82.11 45.52
CA GLU A 238 -100.56 -83.55 45.83
C GLU A 238 -99.97 -83.86 47.22
N THR A 239 -98.76 -83.40 47.50
CA THR A 239 -98.16 -83.56 48.83
C THR A 239 -98.89 -82.78 49.93
N LYS A 240 -99.49 -81.61 49.65
CA LYS A 240 -100.38 -80.93 50.62
C LYS A 240 -101.61 -81.77 50.96
N GLY A 241 -102.22 -82.47 50.00
CA GLY A 241 -103.33 -83.40 50.29
C GLY A 241 -102.92 -84.55 51.22
N TYR A 242 -101.71 -85.09 51.04
CA TYR A 242 -101.16 -86.09 51.99
C TYR A 242 -100.77 -85.47 53.34
N ILE A 243 -100.23 -84.24 53.34
CA ILE A 243 -99.83 -83.51 54.54
C ILE A 243 -101.04 -83.05 55.37
N GLU A 244 -102.18 -82.67 54.78
CA GLU A 244 -103.39 -82.30 55.54
C GLU A 244 -104.00 -83.50 56.29
N ASN A 245 -103.95 -84.69 55.68
CA ASN A 245 -104.36 -85.92 56.35
C ASN A 245 -103.36 -86.34 57.44
N PHE A 246 -102.05 -86.27 57.16
CA PHE A 246 -101.00 -86.55 58.13
C PHE A 246 -100.93 -85.51 59.27
N LEU A 247 -101.26 -84.24 59.02
CA LEU A 247 -101.28 -83.19 60.05
C LEU A 247 -102.43 -83.37 61.03
N ARG A 248 -103.59 -83.92 60.62
CA ARG A 248 -104.63 -84.31 61.58
C ARG A 248 -104.12 -85.38 62.55
N GLU A 249 -103.47 -86.42 62.02
CA GLU A 249 -102.84 -87.47 62.85
C GLU A 249 -101.65 -86.95 63.67
N GLN A 250 -100.96 -85.90 63.19
CA GLN A 250 -99.80 -85.31 63.88
C GLN A 250 -100.17 -84.18 64.86
N GLU A 251 -101.34 -83.55 64.79
CA GLU A 251 -101.81 -82.58 65.79
C GLU A 251 -102.10 -83.28 67.12
N ASP A 252 -102.72 -84.46 67.07
CA ASP A 252 -102.89 -85.36 68.23
C ASP A 252 -101.53 -85.77 68.84
N ALA A 253 -100.52 -86.05 68.00
CA ALA A 253 -99.16 -86.36 68.45
C ALA A 253 -98.37 -85.11 68.97
N LYS A 254 -98.60 -83.92 68.39
CA LYS A 254 -97.93 -82.68 68.77
C LYS A 254 -98.46 -82.09 70.08
N ALA A 255 -99.71 -82.37 70.43
CA ALA A 255 -100.24 -82.07 71.77
C ALA A 255 -99.41 -82.79 72.85
N ALA A 256 -99.07 -84.07 72.63
CA ALA A 256 -98.21 -84.84 73.52
C ALA A 256 -96.74 -84.36 73.50
N ALA A 257 -96.17 -84.07 72.32
CA ALA A 257 -94.78 -83.66 72.20
C ALA A 257 -94.48 -82.24 72.75
N ARG A 258 -95.43 -81.30 72.68
CA ARG A 258 -95.26 -79.93 73.23
C ARG A 258 -95.11 -79.89 74.76
N ALA A 259 -95.56 -80.93 75.47
CA ALA A 259 -95.31 -81.06 76.90
C ALA A 259 -93.84 -81.44 77.20
N ALA A 260 -93.20 -82.21 76.33
CA ALA A 260 -91.80 -82.65 76.49
C ALA A 260 -90.80 -81.55 76.11
N ALA A 261 -90.99 -80.87 74.98
CA ALA A 261 -90.02 -79.88 74.45
C ALA A 261 -89.76 -78.70 75.41
N ARG A 262 -90.76 -78.27 76.19
CA ARG A 262 -90.60 -77.20 77.20
C ARG A 262 -89.57 -77.54 78.29
N ALA A 263 -89.27 -78.82 78.52
CA ALA A 263 -88.26 -79.27 79.47
C ALA A 263 -86.83 -79.32 78.89
N GLU A 264 -86.68 -79.23 77.56
CA GLU A 264 -85.37 -79.22 76.90
C GLU A 264 -84.90 -77.80 76.57
N GLU A 265 -85.82 -76.88 76.23
CA GLU A 265 -85.51 -75.48 75.90
C GLU A 265 -84.73 -74.76 77.03
N GLN A 266 -85.03 -75.08 78.30
CA GLN A 266 -84.35 -74.51 79.46
C GLN A 266 -82.87 -74.95 79.55
N ARG A 267 -82.50 -76.13 79.05
CA ARG A 267 -81.12 -76.66 79.11
C ARG A 267 -80.22 -76.09 78.03
N ILE A 268 -80.79 -75.49 76.98
CA ILE A 268 -80.04 -74.92 75.85
C ILE A 268 -79.61 -73.48 76.13
N GLN A 269 -80.35 -72.73 76.96
CA GLN A 269 -80.03 -71.34 77.30
C GLN A 269 -78.71 -71.20 78.08
N ASP A 270 -78.42 -72.14 78.99
CA ASP A 270 -77.18 -72.13 79.79
C ASP A 270 -75.91 -72.38 78.96
N TYR A 271 -76.01 -73.05 77.82
CA TYR A 271 -74.86 -73.36 76.95
C TYR A 271 -74.39 -72.14 76.13
N TRP A 272 -75.32 -71.30 75.68
CA TRP A 272 -74.99 -70.12 74.86
C TRP A 272 -74.25 -69.02 75.62
N ALA A 273 -74.43 -68.94 76.95
CA ALA A 273 -73.72 -67.98 77.80
C ALA A 273 -72.20 -68.20 77.84
N MET A 274 -71.72 -69.45 77.69
CA MET A 274 -70.28 -69.75 77.71
C MET A 274 -69.54 -69.42 76.40
N VAL A 275 -70.24 -69.37 75.26
CA VAL A 275 -69.59 -69.11 73.96
C VAL A 275 -69.26 -67.63 73.81
N ALA A 276 -70.17 -66.73 74.23
CA ALA A 276 -70.02 -65.28 74.09
C ALA A 276 -68.80 -64.68 74.84
N GLN A 277 -68.25 -65.37 75.85
CA GLN A 277 -67.07 -64.90 76.57
C GLN A 277 -65.74 -65.12 75.82
N ARG A 278 -65.69 -66.05 74.84
CA ARG A 278 -64.45 -66.35 74.08
C ARG A 278 -64.14 -65.33 72.99
N ASP A 279 -65.17 -64.79 72.33
CA ASP A 279 -64.97 -63.87 71.19
C ASP A 279 -64.49 -62.47 71.62
N ALA A 280 -64.73 -62.09 72.89
CA ALA A 280 -64.28 -60.81 73.44
C ALA A 280 -62.74 -60.72 73.61
N GLU A 281 -62.05 -61.84 73.84
CA GLU A 281 -60.62 -61.85 74.12
C GLU A 281 -59.75 -61.71 72.86
N GLU A 282 -60.24 -62.11 71.68
CA GLU A 282 -59.48 -62.00 70.44
C GLU A 282 -59.47 -60.57 69.86
N ALA A 283 -60.55 -59.81 70.06
CA ALA A 283 -60.68 -58.44 69.59
C ALA A 283 -59.62 -57.49 70.20
N ALA A 284 -59.33 -57.64 71.49
CA ALA A 284 -58.36 -56.81 72.21
C ALA A 284 -56.92 -56.92 71.65
N ARG A 285 -56.54 -58.07 71.10
CA ARG A 285 -55.17 -58.32 70.58
C ARG A 285 -54.89 -57.63 69.23
N LYS A 286 -55.93 -57.23 68.48
CA LYS A 286 -55.77 -56.54 67.19
C LYS A 286 -55.61 -55.02 67.33
N ALA A 287 -56.09 -54.41 68.42
CA ALA A 287 -55.96 -52.96 68.67
C ALA A 287 -54.50 -52.56 68.96
N ALA A 288 -53.84 -53.24 69.92
CA ALA A 288 -52.49 -52.91 70.39
C ALA A 288 -51.38 -52.98 69.33
N ARG A 289 -51.64 -53.55 68.14
CA ARG A 289 -50.68 -53.57 67.01
C ARG A 289 -50.73 -52.30 66.15
N LYS A 290 -51.78 -51.48 66.23
CA LYS A 290 -51.89 -50.23 65.47
C LYS A 290 -51.20 -49.07 66.18
N ASP A 291 -51.43 -48.93 67.49
CA ASP A 291 -50.85 -47.87 68.34
C ASP A 291 -49.31 -47.84 68.39
N ALA A 292 -48.64 -48.89 67.90
CA ALA A 292 -47.18 -48.98 67.80
C ALA A 292 -46.61 -48.46 66.46
N ALA A 293 -47.42 -48.42 65.40
CA ALA A 293 -46.99 -47.95 64.08
C ALA A 293 -46.97 -46.42 64.00
N ASP A 294 -47.99 -45.77 64.54
CA ASP A 294 -48.17 -44.31 64.45
C ASP A 294 -47.05 -43.54 65.18
N ARG A 295 -46.53 -44.10 66.29
CA ARG A 295 -45.45 -43.49 67.11
C ARG A 295 -44.11 -43.34 66.39
N ILE A 296 -43.85 -44.14 65.35
CA ILE A 296 -42.60 -44.09 64.58
C ILE A 296 -42.66 -42.96 63.54
N TYR A 297 -43.86 -42.64 63.04
CA TYR A 297 -44.06 -41.61 62.02
C TYR A 297 -43.93 -40.19 62.60
N ASP A 298 -44.40 -39.97 63.83
CA ASP A 298 -44.30 -38.67 64.50
C ASP A 298 -42.87 -38.27 64.89
N GLN A 299 -41.99 -39.25 65.18
CA GLN A 299 -40.60 -39.00 65.55
C GLN A 299 -39.78 -38.47 64.36
N LEU A 300 -39.94 -39.07 63.18
CA LEU A 300 -39.21 -38.68 61.97
C LEU A 300 -39.57 -37.28 61.47
N ARG A 301 -40.80 -36.81 61.74
CA ARG A 301 -41.25 -35.46 61.39
C ARG A 301 -40.54 -34.38 62.24
N LEU A 302 -40.40 -34.61 63.54
CA LEU A 302 -39.80 -33.65 64.47
C LEU A 302 -38.30 -33.44 64.23
N GLU A 303 -37.59 -34.47 63.76
CA GLU A 303 -36.16 -34.35 63.40
C GLU A 303 -35.94 -33.45 62.16
N GLN A 304 -36.84 -33.49 61.17
CA GLN A 304 -36.74 -32.63 59.97
C GLN A 304 -37.05 -31.15 60.27
N GLU A 305 -38.06 -30.87 61.12
CA GLU A 305 -38.40 -29.50 61.51
C GLU A 305 -37.28 -28.84 62.35
N ALA A 306 -36.50 -29.61 63.12
CA ALA A 306 -35.35 -29.11 63.87
C ALA A 306 -34.12 -28.82 62.98
N ALA A 307 -33.85 -29.65 61.98
CA ALA A 307 -32.69 -29.50 61.09
C ALA A 307 -32.76 -28.28 60.15
N LEU A 308 -33.95 -27.73 59.91
CA LEU A 308 -34.14 -26.51 59.11
C LEU A 308 -33.85 -25.25 59.93
N ARG A 309 -34.33 -25.15 61.18
CA ARG A 309 -34.09 -23.99 62.04
C ARG A 309 -32.61 -23.77 62.36
N ALA A 310 -31.84 -24.84 62.53
CA ALA A 310 -30.40 -24.75 62.75
C ALA A 310 -29.65 -24.07 61.59
N LYS A 311 -30.16 -24.18 60.35
CA LYS A 311 -29.56 -23.52 59.18
C LYS A 311 -29.95 -22.05 59.07
N GLU A 312 -31.20 -21.73 59.40
CA GLU A 312 -31.68 -20.34 59.46
C GLU A 312 -30.92 -19.51 60.52
N GLU A 313 -30.49 -20.15 61.62
CA GLU A 313 -29.63 -19.53 62.64
C GLU A 313 -28.17 -19.36 62.20
N GLU A 314 -27.60 -20.29 61.41
CA GLU A 314 -26.25 -20.15 60.83
C GLU A 314 -26.19 -19.03 59.77
N GLU A 315 -27.20 -18.91 58.90
CA GLU A 315 -27.25 -17.88 57.85
C GLU A 315 -27.36 -16.46 58.45
N TYR A 316 -28.15 -16.28 59.51
CA TYR A 316 -28.27 -14.99 60.21
C TYR A 316 -26.96 -14.50 60.87
N LEU A 317 -26.10 -15.43 61.33
CA LEU A 317 -24.79 -15.10 61.90
C LEU A 317 -23.74 -14.71 60.85
N ILE A 318 -23.88 -15.17 59.60
CA ILE A 318 -22.99 -14.82 58.49
C ILE A 318 -23.24 -13.39 58.01
N ASP A 319 -24.51 -12.99 57.88
CA ASP A 319 -24.88 -11.64 57.43
C ASP A 319 -24.41 -10.55 58.40
N LEU A 320 -24.52 -10.79 59.72
CA LEU A 320 -24.09 -9.81 60.74
C LEU A 320 -22.57 -9.53 60.70
N MET A 321 -21.76 -10.58 60.54
CA MET A 321 -20.29 -10.44 60.39
C MET A 321 -19.91 -9.65 59.12
N HIS A 322 -20.67 -9.84 58.04
CA HIS A 322 -20.41 -9.16 56.77
C HIS A 322 -20.78 -7.66 56.80
N GLU A 323 -21.74 -7.26 57.64
CA GLU A 323 -22.06 -5.85 57.89
C GLU A 323 -20.98 -5.15 58.75
N GLU A 324 -20.43 -5.82 59.77
CA GLU A 324 -19.36 -5.27 60.62
C GLU A 324 -18.05 -5.06 59.84
N GLU A 325 -17.61 -6.03 59.03
CA GLU A 325 -16.41 -5.87 58.18
C GLU A 325 -16.54 -4.71 57.17
N MET A 326 -17.75 -4.47 56.66
CA MET A 326 -18.03 -3.36 55.74
C MET A 326 -18.10 -2.00 56.45
N ALA A 327 -18.38 -1.98 57.75
CA ALA A 327 -18.34 -0.77 58.56
C ALA A 327 -16.89 -0.36 58.92
N GLU A 328 -16.03 -1.32 59.28
CA GLU A 328 -14.61 -1.07 59.58
C GLU A 328 -13.84 -0.52 58.36
N LYS A 329 -14.00 -1.15 57.18
CA LYS A 329 -13.36 -0.69 55.93
C LYS A 329 -13.68 0.78 55.62
N ARG A 330 -14.94 1.20 55.79
CA ARG A 330 -15.38 2.60 55.57
C ARG A 330 -14.75 3.60 56.55
N ARG A 331 -14.43 3.19 57.78
CA ARG A 331 -13.70 4.04 58.74
C ARG A 331 -12.23 4.18 58.32
N HIS A 332 -11.60 3.07 57.96
CA HIS A 332 -10.19 3.04 57.58
C HIS A 332 -9.91 3.86 56.30
N ASP A 333 -10.83 3.84 55.33
CA ASP A 333 -10.77 4.68 54.12
C ASP A 333 -10.96 6.18 54.42
N ALA A 334 -11.83 6.53 55.37
CA ALA A 334 -12.06 7.92 55.77
C ALA A 334 -10.83 8.53 56.47
N GLU A 335 -10.17 7.76 57.33
CA GLU A 335 -8.92 8.17 57.99
C GLU A 335 -7.76 8.31 56.99
N ALA A 336 -7.63 7.39 56.03
CA ALA A 336 -6.64 7.50 54.96
C ALA A 336 -6.87 8.73 54.05
N ALA A 337 -8.12 9.10 53.79
CA ALA A 337 -8.47 10.31 53.05
C ALA A 337 -8.16 11.60 53.85
N ALA A 338 -8.33 11.59 55.18
CA ALA A 338 -7.95 12.70 56.05
C ALA A 338 -6.42 12.89 56.11
N ALA A 339 -5.66 11.81 56.26
CA ALA A 339 -4.19 11.84 56.30
C ALA A 339 -3.57 12.41 55.00
N LYS A 340 -4.10 12.04 53.83
CA LYS A 340 -3.67 12.60 52.53
C LYS A 340 -3.93 14.12 52.42
N ARG A 341 -5.01 14.63 53.02
CA ARG A 341 -5.32 16.07 53.04
C ARG A 341 -4.36 16.87 53.93
N GLU A 342 -3.92 16.32 55.06
CA GLU A 342 -2.87 16.94 55.87
C GLU A 342 -1.51 16.97 55.16
N ALA A 343 -1.10 15.84 54.54
CA ALA A 343 0.18 15.74 53.85
C ALA A 343 0.32 16.77 52.72
N SER A 344 -0.68 16.86 51.85
CA SER A 344 -0.72 17.84 50.75
C SER A 344 -0.67 19.30 51.24
N LYS A 345 -1.27 19.59 52.41
CA LYS A 345 -1.24 20.92 53.03
C LYS A 345 0.14 21.29 53.60
N ARG A 346 0.94 20.30 54.03
CA ARG A 346 2.33 20.51 54.48
C ARG A 346 3.29 20.71 53.30
N GLU A 347 3.15 19.96 52.21
CA GLU A 347 3.96 20.16 50.98
C GLU A 347 3.74 21.55 50.36
N MET A 348 2.49 22.03 50.32
CA MET A 348 2.17 23.35 49.76
C MET A 348 2.82 24.52 50.53
N MET A 349 3.06 24.37 51.85
CA MET A 349 3.76 25.39 52.64
C MET A 349 5.27 25.33 52.46
N ALA A 350 5.87 24.12 52.41
CA ALA A 350 7.31 23.95 52.20
C ALA A 350 7.79 24.47 50.83
N ALA A 351 6.99 24.30 49.77
CA ALA A 351 7.32 24.80 48.43
C ALA A 351 7.39 26.34 48.35
N ASN A 352 6.61 27.05 49.17
CA ASN A 352 6.53 28.52 49.13
C ASN A 352 7.74 29.17 49.84
N GLU A 353 8.20 28.59 50.95
CA GLU A 353 9.43 29.04 51.65
C GLU A 353 10.70 28.84 50.80
N ALA A 354 10.75 27.77 50.00
CA ALA A 354 11.85 27.52 49.07
C ALA A 354 11.93 28.57 47.94
N MET A 355 10.77 29.03 47.44
CA MET A 355 10.71 30.07 46.40
C MET A 355 11.26 31.42 46.89
N LEU A 356 11.01 31.78 48.15
CA LEU A 356 11.46 33.05 48.72
C LEU A 356 12.99 33.13 48.86
N ARG A 357 13.64 32.03 49.27
CA ARG A 357 15.11 31.97 49.45
C ARG A 357 15.86 32.11 48.12
N LEU A 358 15.40 31.42 47.07
CA LEU A 358 16.01 31.48 45.74
C LEU A 358 15.93 32.88 45.09
N LYS A 359 14.97 33.70 45.50
CA LYS A 359 14.82 35.07 44.99
C LYS A 359 15.81 36.05 45.66
N ALA A 360 16.08 35.87 46.96
CA ALA A 360 17.01 36.71 47.71
C ALA A 360 18.49 36.52 47.26
N GLU A 361 18.90 35.29 46.92
CA GLU A 361 20.28 35.00 46.49
C GLU A 361 20.60 35.60 45.11
N ARG A 362 19.61 35.74 44.22
CA ARG A 362 19.81 36.34 42.89
C ARG A 362 20.01 37.87 42.91
N GLU A 363 19.31 38.58 43.80
CA GLU A 363 19.46 40.04 43.94
C GLU A 363 20.79 40.44 44.63
N ALA A 364 21.37 39.55 45.44
CA ALA A 364 22.69 39.75 46.05
C ALA A 364 23.85 39.62 45.03
N ALA A 365 23.76 38.68 44.09
CA ALA A 365 24.79 38.46 43.07
C ALA A 365 24.92 39.65 42.10
N GLN A 366 23.80 40.23 41.67
CA GLN A 366 23.79 41.32 40.68
C GLN A 366 24.44 42.62 41.19
N ARG A 367 24.39 42.90 42.50
CA ARG A 367 25.02 44.10 43.08
C ARG A 367 26.55 44.02 43.13
N ALA A 368 27.12 42.82 43.18
CA ALA A 368 28.57 42.64 43.21
C ALA A 368 29.24 42.88 41.85
N GLU A 369 28.52 42.67 40.75
CA GLU A 369 29.04 42.84 39.39
C GLU A 369 29.09 44.32 38.95
N GLU A 370 28.16 45.16 39.44
CA GLU A 370 28.11 46.60 39.11
C GLU A 370 29.25 47.42 39.74
N GLU A 371 29.74 47.03 40.92
CA GLU A 371 30.82 47.75 41.62
C GLU A 371 32.19 47.53 40.97
N ALA A 372 32.42 46.35 40.38
CA ALA A 372 33.67 46.02 39.66
C ALA A 372 33.82 46.83 38.35
N PHE A 373 32.72 47.13 37.66
CA PHE A 373 32.75 47.86 36.39
C PHE A 373 33.19 49.32 36.58
N ARG A 374 32.74 49.98 37.67
CA ARG A 374 32.98 51.42 37.95
C ARG A 374 34.45 51.78 38.17
N GLN A 375 35.27 50.87 38.67
CA GLN A 375 36.68 51.15 38.99
C GLN A 375 37.58 51.13 37.74
N SER A 376 37.19 50.42 36.68
CA SER A 376 38.01 50.25 35.47
C SER A 376 38.08 51.48 34.55
N MET A 377 37.14 52.43 34.70
CA MET A 377 36.94 53.52 33.73
C MET A 377 37.65 54.83 34.08
N MET A 378 38.11 55.01 35.33
CA MET A 378 38.85 56.23 35.75
C MET A 378 40.36 56.16 35.48
N ALA A 379 40.94 54.99 35.21
CA ALA A 379 42.37 54.85 34.97
C ALA A 379 42.84 55.35 33.58
N LYS A 380 41.93 55.44 32.60
CA LYS A 380 42.28 55.71 31.19
C LYS A 380 42.36 57.20 30.80
N PHE A 381 41.90 58.12 31.65
CA PHE A 381 41.91 59.56 31.35
C PHE A 381 43.14 60.31 31.89
N ALA A 382 44.13 59.61 32.44
CA ALA A 382 45.29 60.22 33.09
C ALA A 382 46.60 60.23 32.27
N GLU A 383 46.65 59.55 31.11
CA GLU A 383 47.89 59.35 30.35
C GLU A 383 48.05 60.25 29.10
N ASP A 384 46.96 60.69 28.46
CA ASP A 384 47.04 61.37 27.15
C ASP A 384 47.28 62.89 27.20
N ASP A 385 47.07 63.57 28.35
CA ASP A 385 47.16 65.03 28.46
C ASP A 385 48.60 65.59 28.65
N ARG A 386 49.64 64.76 28.44
CA ARG A 386 51.02 65.07 28.90
C ARG A 386 52.11 65.14 27.83
N LEU A 387 51.78 64.99 26.54
CA LEU A 387 52.81 64.82 25.49
C LEU A 387 52.62 65.63 24.20
N GLU A 388 51.97 66.79 24.24
CA GLU A 388 51.80 67.66 23.05
C GLU A 388 52.32 69.11 23.19
N GLN A 389 53.31 69.37 24.06
CA GLN A 389 53.96 70.69 24.15
C GLN A 389 55.49 70.60 24.34
N LEU A 390 56.25 70.42 23.26
CA LEU A 390 57.64 70.91 23.10
C LEU A 390 58.26 70.51 21.74
N ASN A 391 58.06 71.29 20.66
CA ASN A 391 58.95 71.26 19.48
C ASN A 391 58.81 72.50 18.55
N ALA A 392 58.66 73.69 19.13
CA ALA A 392 58.41 74.93 18.38
C ALA A 392 59.65 75.57 17.72
N GLN A 393 60.87 75.10 18.01
CA GLN A 393 62.11 75.89 17.80
C GLN A 393 63.01 75.52 16.61
N LYS A 394 62.59 74.63 15.70
CA LYS A 394 63.27 74.40 14.39
C LYS A 394 62.49 74.92 13.17
N ARG A 395 61.55 75.85 13.37
CA ARG A 395 60.57 76.31 12.37
C ARG A 395 60.90 77.60 11.58
N ARG A 396 62.08 78.22 11.69
CA ARG A 396 62.33 79.54 11.03
C ARG A 396 63.29 79.59 9.85
N LEU A 397 64.44 78.90 9.83
CA LEU A 397 65.35 78.95 8.66
C LEU A 397 64.91 78.06 7.49
N LYS A 398 64.26 76.91 7.77
CA LYS A 398 63.77 75.99 6.74
C LYS A 398 62.66 76.57 5.84
N VAL A 399 61.97 77.62 6.27
CA VAL A 399 60.71 78.10 5.66
C VAL A 399 60.87 78.62 4.22
N ALA A 400 62.02 79.16 3.83
CA ALA A 400 62.21 79.73 2.50
C ALA A 400 62.46 78.68 1.41
N GLU A 401 63.34 77.71 1.68
CA GLU A 401 63.59 76.58 0.77
C GLU A 401 62.43 75.58 0.79
N HIS A 402 61.86 75.31 1.98
CA HIS A 402 60.64 74.52 2.05
C HIS A 402 59.49 75.19 1.31
N LYS A 403 59.34 76.54 1.25
CA LYS A 403 58.26 77.13 0.44
C LYS A 403 58.35 76.76 -1.04
N ARG A 404 59.49 76.94 -1.71
CA ARG A 404 59.64 76.57 -3.14
C ARG A 404 59.70 75.06 -3.42
N ALA A 405 59.95 74.25 -2.40
CA ALA A 405 59.82 72.80 -2.47
C ALA A 405 58.38 72.36 -2.19
N VAL A 406 57.66 73.06 -1.32
CA VAL A 406 56.24 72.84 -0.97
C VAL A 406 55.33 73.36 -2.08
N ASP A 407 55.64 74.45 -2.77
CA ASP A 407 54.86 74.90 -3.93
C ASP A 407 54.93 73.87 -5.06
N ARG A 408 56.12 73.31 -5.34
CA ARG A 408 56.28 72.18 -6.27
C ARG A 408 55.70 70.87 -5.77
N MET A 409 55.84 70.55 -4.47
CA MET A 409 55.14 69.40 -3.88
C MET A 409 53.62 69.61 -3.85
N LEU A 410 53.09 70.83 -3.80
CA LEU A 410 51.66 71.14 -3.89
C LEU A 410 51.15 71.07 -5.33
N GLU A 411 51.96 71.43 -6.32
CA GLU A 411 51.65 71.20 -7.74
C GLU A 411 51.69 69.70 -8.04
N GLU A 412 52.73 68.97 -7.62
CA GLU A 412 52.79 67.51 -7.73
C GLU A 412 51.71 66.80 -6.88
N GLU A 413 51.35 67.29 -5.69
CA GLU A 413 50.24 66.75 -4.88
C GLU A 413 48.89 67.05 -5.53
N ARG A 414 48.71 68.20 -6.19
CA ARG A 414 47.49 68.51 -6.96
C ARG A 414 47.36 67.64 -8.19
N GLU A 415 48.44 67.44 -8.95
CA GLU A 415 48.45 66.52 -10.09
C GLU A 415 48.18 65.09 -9.62
N ARG A 416 48.88 64.61 -8.58
CA ARG A 416 48.62 63.29 -7.98
C ARG A 416 47.22 63.16 -7.38
N TYR A 417 46.63 64.24 -6.85
CA TYR A 417 45.27 64.25 -6.32
C TYR A 417 44.22 64.27 -7.43
N GLU A 418 44.44 65.02 -8.51
CA GLU A 418 43.58 64.98 -9.69
C GLU A 418 43.67 63.63 -10.41
N ASP A 419 44.86 63.04 -10.54
CA ASP A 419 45.04 61.71 -11.13
C ASP A 419 44.49 60.61 -10.21
N ALA A 420 44.66 60.70 -8.89
CA ALA A 420 44.02 59.79 -7.94
C ALA A 420 42.49 59.92 -7.98
N ARG A 421 41.96 61.14 -8.06
CA ARG A 421 40.51 61.39 -8.18
C ARG A 421 39.97 60.88 -9.52
N ARG A 422 40.67 61.10 -10.64
CA ARG A 422 40.29 60.54 -11.95
C ARG A 422 40.37 59.02 -11.96
N ALA A 423 41.34 58.43 -11.25
CA ALA A 423 41.43 56.99 -11.07
C ALA A 423 40.28 56.45 -10.21
N GLU A 424 39.89 57.15 -9.14
CA GLU A 424 38.74 56.80 -8.29
C GLU A 424 37.40 56.97 -9.03
N GLU A 425 37.21 58.05 -9.79
CA GLU A 425 36.05 58.28 -10.66
C GLU A 425 35.98 57.22 -11.78
N ALA A 426 37.11 56.83 -12.37
CA ALA A 426 37.19 55.75 -13.35
C ALA A 426 36.93 54.36 -12.73
N GLU A 427 37.46 54.08 -11.53
CA GLU A 427 37.24 52.82 -10.84
C GLU A 427 35.79 52.68 -10.38
N THR A 428 35.20 53.74 -9.82
CA THR A 428 33.77 53.75 -9.43
C THR A 428 32.86 53.62 -10.65
N ALA A 429 33.15 54.29 -11.76
CA ALA A 429 32.43 54.10 -13.03
C ALA A 429 32.57 52.66 -13.56
N ALA A 430 33.77 52.06 -13.50
CA ALA A 430 34.00 50.68 -13.92
C ALA A 430 33.27 49.67 -13.01
N ARG A 431 33.24 49.90 -11.70
CA ARG A 431 32.46 49.11 -10.72
C ARG A 431 30.96 49.22 -11.02
N GLN A 432 30.43 50.42 -11.22
CA GLN A 432 29.02 50.63 -11.59
C GLN A 432 28.64 49.98 -12.92
N ALA A 433 29.51 50.05 -13.93
CA ALA A 433 29.29 49.37 -15.22
C ALA A 433 29.29 47.84 -15.07
N ALA A 434 30.19 47.29 -14.26
CA ALA A 434 30.23 45.86 -13.95
C ALA A 434 29.01 45.40 -13.13
N GLU A 435 28.55 46.20 -12.17
CA GLU A 435 27.32 45.94 -11.40
C GLU A 435 26.07 46.00 -12.30
N ALA A 436 25.97 46.99 -13.18
CA ALA A 436 24.88 47.10 -14.16
C ALA A 436 24.85 45.92 -15.14
N ALA A 437 26.01 45.48 -15.63
CA ALA A 437 26.13 44.29 -16.47
C ALA A 437 25.68 43.01 -15.73
N ARG A 438 26.12 42.82 -14.48
CA ARG A 438 25.65 41.70 -13.63
C ARG A 438 24.15 41.78 -13.37
N ALA A 439 23.61 42.96 -13.08
CA ALA A 439 22.18 43.16 -12.85
C ALA A 439 21.34 42.83 -14.10
N ALA A 440 21.81 43.18 -15.30
CA ALA A 440 21.18 42.80 -16.55
C ALA A 440 21.15 41.27 -16.75
N ILE A 441 22.27 40.58 -16.51
CA ILE A 441 22.34 39.11 -16.58
C ILE A 441 21.39 38.48 -15.55
N ILE A 442 21.35 39.00 -14.32
CA ILE A 442 20.43 38.53 -13.27
C ILE A 442 18.97 38.74 -13.68
N ALA A 443 18.61 39.87 -14.29
CA ALA A 443 17.25 40.15 -14.76
C ALA A 443 16.82 39.19 -15.89
N ASP A 444 17.70 38.91 -16.85
CA ASP A 444 17.41 37.97 -17.94
C ASP A 444 17.37 36.51 -17.45
N GLU A 445 18.24 36.12 -16.52
CA GLU A 445 18.17 34.79 -15.89
C GLU A 445 16.91 34.63 -15.02
N ARG A 446 16.51 35.67 -14.30
CA ARG A 446 15.24 35.73 -13.57
C ARG A 446 14.05 35.49 -14.52
N ARG A 447 14.02 36.18 -15.66
CA ARG A 447 13.00 35.97 -16.71
C ARG A 447 13.01 34.54 -17.25
N LYS A 448 14.18 33.98 -17.57
CA LYS A 448 14.31 32.58 -18.04
C LYS A 448 13.78 31.58 -17.01
N LEU A 449 14.13 31.74 -15.73
CA LEU A 449 13.63 30.87 -14.64
C LEU A 449 12.11 30.94 -14.50
N LEU A 450 11.51 32.13 -14.61
CA LEU A 450 10.06 32.31 -14.61
C LEU A 450 9.40 31.65 -15.83
N LEU A 451 9.95 31.81 -17.03
CA LEU A 451 9.44 31.16 -18.25
C LEU A 451 9.54 29.63 -18.18
N GLN A 452 10.61 29.08 -17.61
CA GLN A 452 10.75 27.64 -17.32
C GLN A 452 9.77 27.14 -16.24
N ALA A 453 9.19 28.04 -15.45
CA ALA A 453 8.17 27.76 -14.44
C ALA A 453 6.75 28.14 -14.89
N ALA A 454 6.53 28.42 -16.18
CA ALA A 454 5.21 28.84 -16.70
C ALA A 454 4.10 27.81 -16.41
N ASP A 455 4.42 26.51 -16.46
CA ASP A 455 3.49 25.40 -16.18
C ASP A 455 3.12 25.25 -14.69
N LEU A 456 3.61 26.16 -13.84
CA LEU A 456 3.44 26.19 -12.39
C LEU A 456 2.75 27.48 -11.91
N VAL A 457 2.26 28.34 -12.81
CA VAL A 457 1.66 29.67 -12.48
C VAL A 457 0.58 29.58 -11.39
N GLU A 458 -0.22 28.51 -11.36
CA GLU A 458 -1.29 28.30 -10.37
C GLU A 458 -0.76 27.85 -8.99
N PHE A 459 0.47 27.34 -8.92
CA PHE A 459 1.09 26.76 -7.72
C PHE A 459 2.22 27.63 -7.15
N LEU A 460 2.53 28.77 -7.79
CA LEU A 460 3.57 29.70 -7.37
C LEU A 460 3.23 30.35 -6.01
N PRO A 461 4.15 30.37 -5.03
CA PRO A 461 3.92 31.05 -3.76
C PRO A 461 3.91 32.59 -3.94
N PRO A 462 3.26 33.34 -3.03
CA PRO A 462 3.25 34.79 -3.05
C PRO A 462 4.68 35.36 -3.00
N GLY A 463 4.94 36.43 -3.76
CA GLY A 463 6.26 37.06 -3.84
C GLY A 463 7.31 36.30 -4.67
N ALA A 464 6.90 35.36 -5.51
CA ALA A 464 7.75 34.78 -6.57
C ALA A 464 7.88 35.72 -7.78
N VAL A 465 6.77 36.34 -8.17
CA VAL A 465 6.68 37.34 -9.24
C VAL A 465 6.81 38.74 -8.63
N LYS A 466 7.65 39.61 -9.21
CA LYS A 466 7.82 41.01 -8.81
C LYS A 466 6.78 41.90 -9.49
N ASP A 467 6.68 41.80 -10.81
CA ASP A 467 5.85 42.69 -11.64
C ASP A 467 4.67 41.97 -12.31
N ARG A 468 3.59 42.72 -12.55
CA ARG A 468 2.45 42.22 -13.34
C ARG A 468 2.86 41.77 -14.76
N GLN A 469 3.86 42.42 -15.35
CA GLN A 469 4.42 42.06 -16.66
C GLN A 469 5.07 40.67 -16.63
N GLU A 470 5.79 40.30 -15.56
CA GLU A 470 6.36 38.96 -15.41
C GLU A 470 5.25 37.89 -15.37
N LEU A 471 4.14 38.14 -14.65
CA LEU A 471 3.00 37.23 -14.60
C LEU A 471 2.32 37.05 -15.96
N GLU A 472 2.13 38.15 -16.71
CA GLU A 472 1.52 38.12 -18.04
C GLU A 472 2.40 37.39 -19.06
N LEU A 473 3.73 37.56 -19.01
CA LEU A 473 4.68 36.78 -19.80
C LEU A 473 4.63 35.28 -19.49
N MET A 474 4.59 34.90 -18.20
CA MET A 474 4.45 33.48 -17.81
C MET A 474 3.14 32.89 -18.33
N ARG A 475 2.01 33.61 -18.22
CA ARG A 475 0.70 33.14 -18.72
C ARG A 475 0.67 33.00 -20.25
N GLN A 476 1.27 33.94 -20.98
CA GLN A 476 1.41 33.86 -22.44
C GLN A 476 2.26 32.65 -22.84
N HIS A 477 3.38 32.41 -22.15
CA HIS A 477 4.26 31.26 -22.40
C HIS A 477 3.57 29.94 -22.08
N ALA A 478 2.86 29.82 -20.95
CA ALA A 478 2.07 28.65 -20.59
C ALA A 478 0.96 28.36 -21.63
N ALA A 479 0.25 29.40 -22.09
CA ALA A 479 -0.76 29.26 -23.14
C ALA A 479 -0.17 28.85 -24.50
N ALA A 480 1.03 29.33 -24.82
CA ALA A 480 1.76 28.92 -26.03
C ALA A 480 2.24 27.46 -25.94
N ALA A 481 2.80 27.05 -24.80
CA ALA A 481 3.22 25.68 -24.54
C ALA A 481 2.04 24.70 -24.59
N ALA A 482 0.90 25.04 -23.98
CA ALA A 482 -0.32 24.25 -24.06
C ALA A 482 -0.84 24.10 -25.50
N LYS A 483 -0.78 25.17 -26.31
CA LYS A 483 -1.13 25.10 -27.75
C LYS A 483 -0.17 24.21 -28.53
N GLN A 484 1.14 24.29 -28.27
CA GLN A 484 2.14 23.42 -28.91
C GLN A 484 1.92 21.94 -28.56
N GLN A 485 1.63 21.64 -27.29
CA GLN A 485 1.30 20.29 -26.84
C GLN A 485 0.00 19.75 -27.45
N GLN A 486 -0.98 20.62 -27.75
CA GLN A 486 -2.20 20.23 -28.48
C GLN A 486 -1.94 20.01 -29.98
N SER A 487 -1.11 20.84 -30.63
CA SER A 487 -0.77 20.67 -32.05
C SER A 487 0.18 19.50 -32.33
N GLY A 488 1.04 19.13 -31.39
CA GLY A 488 1.98 18.00 -31.50
C GLY A 488 1.39 16.65 -31.08
N ARG A 489 0.07 16.55 -30.90
CA ARG A 489 -0.64 15.32 -30.49
C ARG A 489 -1.50 14.70 -31.60
N PHE A 490 -1.22 15.08 -32.86
CA PHE A 490 -1.77 14.54 -34.10
C PHE A 490 -0.72 13.71 -34.84
#